data_AF-A0A970VXB3-F1
#
_entry.id   AF-A0A970VXB3-F1
#
_cell.length_a   1.000
_cell.length_b   1.000
_cell.length_c   1.000
_cell.angle_alpha   90.00
_cell.angle_beta   90.00
_cell.angle_gamma   90.00
#
_symmetry.space_group_name_H-M   'P 1'
#
loop_
_entity.id
_entity.type
_entity.pdbx_description
1 polymer ?
#
loop_
_entity_poly.entity_id
_entity_poly.type
_entity_poly.pdbx_seq_one_letter_code
_entity_poly.pdbx_strand_id
1 'polypeptide(L)'
;AIKRYLDEFPGDIICALQVWYEGLGGCGVPTPADMEAMNAVLNTLEDWEPIGDVRYEKFGAQKSFKRVKALDKNKFMGGGEGQPNKLMVQHLFKLGRLYKAPDGRIFKVVVSDVFNIRLFEIKDGKMVGRMLKYHPTSEFAQSLVEIAD
;
A
#
# COMPACT_ATOMS: atom_id res chain seq x y z
N ALA A 1 -7.18 0.56 -15.61
CA ALA A 1 -6.59 1.03 -14.34
C ALA A 1 -6.02 -0.12 -13.52
N ILE A 2 -6.83 -1.11 -13.13
CA ILE A 2 -6.41 -2.26 -12.31
C ILE A 2 -5.22 -3.02 -12.89
N LYS A 3 -5.28 -3.43 -14.17
CA LYS A 3 -4.17 -4.16 -14.83
C LYS A 3 -2.84 -3.40 -14.75
N ARG A 4 -2.83 -2.13 -15.16
CA ARG A 4 -1.64 -1.26 -15.05
C ARG A 4 -1.09 -1.19 -13.63
N TYR A 5 -1.95 -1.04 -12.62
CA TYR A 5 -1.52 -1.05 -11.22
C TYR A 5 -0.88 -2.38 -10.83
N LEU A 6 -1.46 -3.50 -11.25
CA LEU A 6 -0.93 -4.84 -10.95
C LEU A 6 0.37 -5.16 -11.68
N ASP A 7 0.59 -4.59 -12.87
CA ASP A 7 1.85 -4.71 -13.61
C ASP A 7 3.01 -4.03 -12.85
N GLU A 8 2.72 -2.93 -12.16
CA GLU A 8 3.67 -2.18 -11.33
C GLU A 8 3.69 -2.63 -9.86
N PHE A 9 2.79 -3.57 -9.47
CA PHE A 9 2.66 -4.00 -8.09
C PHE A 9 3.79 -4.97 -7.70
N PRO A 10 4.65 -4.61 -6.73
CA PRO A 10 5.84 -5.39 -6.40
C PRO A 10 5.54 -6.64 -5.55
N GLY A 11 4.29 -6.83 -5.11
CA GLY A 11 3.87 -7.96 -4.31
C GLY A 11 3.34 -9.13 -5.15
N ASP A 12 3.34 -10.31 -4.52
CA ASP A 12 2.84 -11.55 -5.13
C ASP A 12 1.41 -11.89 -4.70
N ILE A 13 0.83 -11.15 -3.74
CA ILE A 13 -0.52 -11.36 -3.20
C ILE A 13 -1.26 -10.01 -3.12
N ILE A 14 -2.51 -9.97 -3.56
CA ILE A 14 -3.35 -8.77 -3.60
C ILE A 14 -4.82 -9.10 -3.24
N CYS A 15 -5.56 -8.13 -2.69
CA CYS A 15 -7.00 -8.21 -2.49
C CYS A 15 -7.74 -7.01 -3.09
N ALA A 16 -9.05 -7.13 -3.27
CA ALA A 16 -9.89 -6.07 -3.87
C ALA A 16 -9.84 -4.74 -3.08
N LEU A 17 -9.80 -4.77 -1.74
CA LEU A 17 -9.64 -3.55 -0.95
C LEU A 17 -8.31 -2.85 -1.23
N GLN A 18 -7.24 -3.60 -1.43
CA GLN A 18 -5.96 -3.02 -1.78
C GLN A 18 -6.00 -2.38 -3.17
N VAL A 19 -6.66 -3.02 -4.13
CA VAL A 19 -6.90 -2.46 -5.47
C VAL A 19 -7.73 -1.18 -5.41
N TRP A 20 -8.79 -1.14 -4.59
CA TRP A 20 -9.60 0.06 -4.37
C TRP A 20 -8.75 1.24 -3.91
N TYR A 21 -8.02 1.08 -2.81
CA TYR A 21 -7.27 2.18 -2.22
C TYR A 21 -6.00 2.56 -3.00
N GLU A 22 -5.30 1.59 -3.59
CA GLU A 22 -3.99 1.80 -4.22
C GLU A 22 -4.04 1.90 -5.73
N GLY A 23 -4.83 1.05 -6.38
CA GLY A 23 -4.90 0.99 -7.84
C GLY A 23 -5.92 1.95 -8.44
N LEU A 24 -7.03 2.18 -7.74
CA LEU A 24 -8.13 3.05 -8.20
C LEU A 24 -8.14 4.42 -7.50
N GLY A 25 -7.36 4.59 -6.42
CA GLY A 25 -7.33 5.82 -5.65
C GLY A 25 -8.63 6.10 -4.89
N GLY A 26 -9.39 5.05 -4.58
CA GLY A 26 -10.63 5.13 -3.84
C GLY A 26 -10.46 5.69 -2.43
N CYS A 27 -11.50 6.33 -1.92
CA CYS A 27 -11.56 6.90 -0.57
C CYS A 27 -12.81 6.36 0.13
N GLY A 28 -12.70 6.09 1.44
CA GLY A 28 -13.78 5.48 2.21
C GLY A 28 -14.00 3.99 1.92
N VAL A 29 -15.06 3.45 2.50
CA VAL A 29 -15.42 2.03 2.37
C VAL A 29 -16.07 1.79 1.00
N PRO A 30 -15.51 0.90 0.14
CA PRO A 30 -16.13 0.59 -1.14
C PRO A 30 -17.47 -0.10 -0.95
N THR A 31 -18.40 0.15 -1.88
CA THR A 31 -19.71 -0.50 -1.86
C THR A 31 -19.58 -1.99 -2.23
N PRO A 32 -20.59 -2.82 -1.92
CA PRO A 32 -20.59 -4.21 -2.38
C PRO A 32 -20.48 -4.34 -3.91
N ALA A 33 -21.08 -3.42 -4.66
CA ALA A 33 -20.98 -3.40 -6.12
C ALA A 33 -19.55 -3.08 -6.60
N ASP A 34 -18.85 -2.14 -5.95
CA ASP A 34 -17.43 -1.86 -6.23
C ASP A 34 -16.56 -3.10 -5.98
N MET A 35 -16.83 -3.79 -4.86
CA MET A 35 -16.13 -5.02 -4.51
C MET A 35 -16.37 -6.12 -5.53
N GLU A 36 -17.61 -6.31 -5.98
CA GLU A 36 -17.97 -7.29 -7.01
C GLU A 36 -17.30 -6.96 -8.35
N ALA A 37 -17.35 -5.70 -8.79
CA ALA A 37 -16.72 -5.26 -10.02
C ALA A 37 -15.20 -5.48 -10.03
N MET A 38 -14.51 -5.16 -8.93
CA MET A 38 -13.07 -5.40 -8.81
C MET A 38 -12.74 -6.90 -8.83
N ASN A 39 -13.50 -7.71 -8.09
CA ASN A 39 -13.30 -9.17 -8.10
C ASN A 39 -13.58 -9.76 -9.48
N ALA A 40 -14.60 -9.29 -10.20
CA ALA A 40 -14.87 -9.72 -11.57
C ALA A 40 -13.67 -9.43 -12.48
N VAL A 41 -13.09 -8.23 -12.41
CA VAL A 41 -11.87 -7.91 -13.17
C VAL A 41 -10.71 -8.81 -12.77
N LEU A 42 -10.44 -9.00 -11.48
CA LEU A 42 -9.33 -9.85 -11.00
C LEU A 42 -9.45 -11.30 -11.49
N ASN A 43 -10.66 -11.85 -11.51
CA ASN A 43 -10.92 -13.21 -12.01
C ASN A 43 -10.73 -13.36 -13.53
N THR A 44 -10.65 -12.27 -14.29
CA THR A 44 -10.37 -12.31 -15.74
C THR A 44 -8.88 -12.24 -16.07
N LEU A 45 -8.01 -12.03 -15.08
CA LEU A 45 -6.57 -11.87 -15.31
C LEU A 45 -5.86 -13.23 -15.27
N GLU A 46 -5.28 -13.65 -16.39
CA GLU A 46 -4.54 -14.92 -16.50
C GLU A 46 -3.30 -14.99 -15.60
N ASP A 47 -2.71 -13.84 -15.26
CA ASP A 47 -1.49 -13.76 -14.45
C ASP A 47 -1.76 -13.79 -12.93
N TRP A 48 -3.02 -13.90 -12.52
CA TRP A 48 -3.46 -13.88 -11.12
C TRP A 48 -4.51 -14.95 -10.84
N GLU A 49 -4.30 -15.77 -9.83
CA GLU A 49 -5.23 -16.85 -9.44
C GLU A 49 -5.85 -16.60 -8.06
N PRO A 50 -7.11 -16.97 -7.84
CA PRO A 50 -7.75 -16.85 -6.53
C PRO A 50 -7.17 -17.89 -5.55
N ILE A 51 -6.86 -17.45 -4.33
CA ILE A 51 -6.24 -18.30 -3.28
C ILE A 51 -7.05 -18.36 -1.98
N GLY A 52 -8.30 -17.88 -2.01
CA GLY A 52 -9.16 -17.81 -0.82
C GLY A 52 -8.81 -16.65 0.10
N ASP A 53 -9.13 -16.80 1.39
CA ASP A 53 -8.97 -15.72 2.36
C ASP A 53 -7.55 -15.66 2.93
N VAL A 54 -6.93 -14.49 2.79
CA VAL A 54 -5.63 -14.17 3.39
C VAL A 54 -5.81 -13.04 4.38
N ARG A 55 -5.12 -13.12 5.53
CA ARG A 55 -5.15 -12.06 6.54
C ARG A 55 -4.11 -11.00 6.23
N TYR A 56 -4.57 -9.79 5.97
CA TYR A 56 -3.75 -8.59 5.83
C TYR A 56 -3.76 -7.81 7.14
N GLU A 57 -2.64 -7.18 7.46
CA GLU A 57 -2.53 -6.31 8.63
C GLU A 57 -3.57 -5.17 8.60
N LYS A 58 -3.75 -4.52 7.44
CA LYS A 58 -4.65 -3.37 7.27
C LYS A 58 -6.10 -3.74 6.99
N PHE A 59 -6.33 -4.86 6.31
CA PHE A 59 -7.66 -5.19 5.76
C PHE A 59 -8.31 -6.38 6.47
N GLY A 60 -7.65 -7.00 7.44
CA GLY A 60 -8.13 -8.24 8.03
C GLY A 60 -8.16 -9.38 7.02
N ALA A 61 -9.04 -10.35 7.23
CA ALA A 61 -9.21 -11.48 6.31
C ALA A 61 -9.91 -11.00 5.03
N GLN A 62 -9.30 -11.25 3.87
CA GLN A 62 -9.80 -10.81 2.57
C GLN A 62 -9.63 -11.91 1.52
N LYS A 63 -10.63 -12.04 0.65
CA LYS A 63 -10.51 -12.82 -0.60
C LYS A 63 -9.37 -12.27 -1.43
N SER A 64 -8.44 -13.14 -1.76
CA SER A 64 -7.14 -12.76 -2.28
C SER A 64 -6.77 -13.51 -3.55
N PHE A 65 -5.90 -12.87 -4.30
CA PHE A 65 -5.33 -13.37 -5.53
C PHE A 65 -3.81 -13.44 -5.38
N LYS A 66 -3.21 -14.47 -5.94
CA LYS A 66 -1.76 -14.65 -6.01
C LYS A 66 -1.31 -14.59 -7.45
N ARG A 67 -0.14 -14.03 -7.69
CA ARG A 67 0.46 -14.01 -9.02
C ARG A 67 0.85 -15.43 -9.43
N VAL A 68 0.48 -15.85 -10.65
CA VAL A 68 0.77 -17.19 -11.18
C VAL A 68 2.27 -17.39 -11.42
N LYS A 69 2.96 -16.35 -11.91
CA LYS A 69 4.41 -16.34 -12.07
C LYS A 69 5.03 -15.38 -11.08
N ALA A 70 6.05 -15.85 -10.35
CA ALA A 70 6.80 -15.01 -9.43
C ALA A 70 7.37 -13.79 -10.17
N LEU A 71 7.22 -12.61 -9.57
CA LEU A 71 7.78 -11.38 -10.11
C LEU A 71 9.31 -11.49 -10.16
N ASP A 72 9.94 -11.00 -11.24
CA ASP A 72 11.38 -10.80 -11.25
C ASP A 72 11.72 -9.66 -10.29
N LYS A 73 12.06 -10.02 -9.04
CA LYS A 73 12.33 -9.08 -7.95
C LYS A 73 13.51 -8.17 -8.27
N ASN A 74 14.40 -8.55 -9.19
CA ASN A 74 15.55 -7.74 -9.59
C ASN A 74 15.15 -6.48 -10.37
N LYS A 75 13.96 -6.45 -10.99
CA LYS A 75 13.43 -5.22 -11.64
C LYS A 75 12.97 -4.15 -10.66
N PHE A 76 12.62 -4.53 -9.44
CA PHE A 76 12.12 -3.61 -8.39
C PHE A 76 13.17 -3.34 -7.31
N MET A 77 14.10 -4.26 -7.14
CA MET A 77 15.31 -4.13 -6.33
C MET A 77 16.39 -3.48 -7.20
N GLY A 78 16.44 -2.15 -7.26
CA GLY A 78 17.55 -1.41 -7.86
C GLY A 78 18.88 -1.58 -7.09
N GLY A 79 19.24 -2.81 -6.71
CA GLY A 79 20.38 -3.13 -5.85
C GLY A 79 21.04 -4.42 -6.30
N GLY A 80 22.21 -4.28 -6.89
CA GLY A 80 23.14 -5.40 -7.08
C GLY A 80 23.58 -6.00 -5.74
N GLU A 81 24.22 -7.16 -5.83
CA GLU A 81 24.80 -7.89 -4.70
C GLU A 81 25.64 -6.97 -3.80
N GLY A 82 25.32 -6.91 -2.50
CA GLY A 82 26.24 -6.36 -1.49
C GLY A 82 25.82 -5.10 -0.73
N GLN A 83 24.58 -4.99 -0.24
CA GLN A 83 24.28 -4.00 0.83
C GLN A 83 23.68 -4.65 2.09
N PRO A 84 24.51 -4.91 3.11
CA PRO A 84 24.08 -5.37 4.42
C PRO A 84 23.71 -4.15 5.30
N ASN A 85 22.43 -3.81 5.34
CA ASN A 85 21.71 -3.38 6.55
C ASN A 85 20.27 -3.05 6.15
N LYS A 86 19.38 -4.02 6.35
CA LYS A 86 17.93 -3.87 6.17
C LYS A 86 17.45 -2.80 7.13
N LEU A 87 17.34 -1.56 6.64
CA LEU A 87 16.62 -0.51 7.33
C LEU A 87 15.16 -0.96 7.40
N MET A 88 14.77 -1.59 8.51
CA MET A 88 13.40 -2.04 8.71
C MET A 88 12.55 -0.80 8.93
N VAL A 89 11.81 -0.43 7.88
CA VAL A 89 10.92 0.74 7.79
C VAL A 89 9.99 0.91 8.99
N GLN A 90 9.61 -0.22 9.60
CA GLN A 90 8.84 -0.29 10.85
C GLN A 90 9.49 0.49 12.02
N HIS A 91 10.81 0.71 12.00
CA HIS A 91 11.51 1.50 13.02
C HIS A 91 11.52 3.00 12.73
N LEU A 92 11.23 3.42 11.49
CA LEU A 92 11.19 4.85 11.12
C LEU A 92 9.79 5.44 11.31
N PHE A 93 8.77 4.68 10.93
CA PHE A 93 7.37 5.12 10.99
C PHE A 93 6.52 4.11 11.74
N LYS A 94 5.95 4.55 12.86
CA LYS A 94 4.99 3.78 13.65
C LYS A 94 3.61 3.77 12.99
N LEU A 95 3.05 2.58 12.82
CA LEU A 95 1.69 2.39 12.32
C LEU A 95 0.66 3.12 13.19
N GLY A 96 -0.29 3.81 12.57
CA GLY A 96 -1.39 4.51 13.22
C GLY A 96 -1.05 5.89 13.78
N ARG A 97 0.24 6.27 13.85
CA ARG A 97 0.69 7.58 14.36
C ARG A 97 0.49 8.69 13.34
N LEU A 98 0.42 9.92 13.86
CA LEU A 98 0.28 11.15 13.08
C LEU A 98 1.65 11.81 12.90
N TYR A 99 1.86 12.38 11.71
CA TYR A 99 3.08 13.07 11.34
C TYR A 99 2.75 14.39 10.68
N LYS A 100 3.51 15.43 10.99
CA LYS A 100 3.39 16.76 10.38
C LYS A 100 4.41 16.92 9.26
N ALA A 101 3.97 17.36 8.10
CA ALA A 101 4.85 17.76 7.00
C ALA A 101 5.31 19.22 7.15
N PRO A 102 6.39 19.65 6.47
CA PRO A 102 6.89 21.03 6.55
C PRO A 102 5.86 22.09 6.14
N ASP A 103 4.93 21.75 5.25
CA ASP A 103 3.84 22.62 4.81
C ASP A 103 2.66 22.71 5.81
N GLY A 104 2.77 22.02 6.95
CA GLY A 104 1.79 22.05 8.04
C GLY A 104 0.69 20.99 7.93
N ARG A 105 0.59 20.24 6.82
CA ARG A 105 -0.38 19.15 6.68
C ARG A 105 -0.06 18.00 7.62
N ILE A 106 -1.11 17.34 8.11
CA ILE A 106 -1.00 16.20 9.02
C ILE A 106 -1.29 14.93 8.24
N PHE A 107 -0.49 13.90 8.45
CA PHE A 107 -0.64 12.60 7.80
C PHE A 107 -0.72 11.49 8.84
N LYS A 108 -1.64 10.54 8.64
CA LYS A 108 -1.68 9.30 9.43
C LYS A 108 -1.02 8.18 8.65
N VAL A 109 -0.03 7.54 9.26
CA VAL A 109 0.60 6.33 8.70
C VAL A 109 -0.37 5.17 8.87
N VAL A 110 -0.81 4.59 7.75
CA VAL A 110 -1.74 3.45 7.72
C VAL A 110 -1.06 2.16 7.25
N VAL A 111 0.15 2.25 6.71
CA VAL A 111 1.04 1.11 6.47
C VAL A 111 2.49 1.54 6.68
N SER A 112 3.26 0.71 7.38
CA SER A 112 4.71 0.79 7.49
C SER A 112 5.30 -0.57 7.12
N ASP A 113 5.70 -0.73 5.86
CA ASP A 113 6.19 -1.99 5.30
C ASP A 113 7.62 -1.82 4.76
N VAL A 114 8.35 -2.92 4.56
CA VAL A 114 9.78 -2.98 4.23
C VAL A 114 10.18 -2.10 3.03
N PHE A 115 9.26 -1.87 2.09
CA PHE A 115 9.55 -1.16 0.85
C PHE A 115 8.79 0.16 0.66
N ASN A 116 7.81 0.47 1.52
CA ASN A 116 7.04 1.71 1.41
C ASN A 116 6.27 2.05 2.69
N ILE A 117 6.03 3.35 2.86
CA ILE A 117 5.04 3.88 3.79
C ILE A 117 3.79 4.31 3.01
N ARG A 118 2.62 4.13 3.65
CA ARG A 118 1.35 4.63 3.12
C ARG A 118 0.67 5.53 4.13
N LEU A 119 0.19 6.67 3.65
CA LEU A 119 -0.36 7.75 4.48
C LEU A 119 -1.64 8.32 3.87
N PHE A 120 -2.53 8.77 4.75
CA PHE A 120 -3.64 9.66 4.40
C PHE A 120 -3.44 11.01 5.06
N GLU A 121 -3.82 12.09 4.36
CA GLU A 121 -3.92 13.40 4.99
C GLU A 121 -5.07 13.39 6.00
N ILE A 122 -4.86 14.07 7.14
CA ILE A 122 -5.86 14.28 8.18
C ILE A 122 -6.28 15.74 8.16
N LYS A 123 -7.58 15.96 7.97
CA LYS A 123 -8.23 17.27 8.08
C LYS A 123 -9.46 17.14 8.96
N ASP A 124 -9.58 18.00 9.97
CA ASP A 124 -10.68 17.99 10.94
C ASP A 124 -10.92 16.61 11.57
N GLY A 125 -9.83 15.90 11.89
CA GLY A 125 -9.86 14.56 12.50
C GLY A 125 -10.22 13.41 11.53
N LYS A 126 -10.43 13.69 10.24
CA LYS A 126 -10.82 12.71 9.23
C LYS A 126 -9.72 12.49 8.19
N MET A 127 -9.59 11.25 7.74
CA MET A 127 -8.76 10.93 6.57
C MET A 127 -9.40 11.53 5.31
N VAL A 128 -8.62 12.27 4.53
CA VAL A 128 -9.08 12.92 3.30
C VAL A 128 -8.13 12.64 2.14
N GLY A 129 -8.66 12.81 0.92
CA GLY A 129 -7.90 12.64 -0.32
C GLY A 129 -7.55 11.19 -0.64
N ARG A 130 -6.56 11.02 -1.50
CA ARG A 130 -6.05 9.69 -1.90
C ARG A 130 -4.98 9.21 -0.93
N MET A 131 -4.83 7.89 -0.83
CA MET A 131 -3.70 7.30 -0.12
C MET A 131 -2.41 7.62 -0.87
N LEU A 132 -1.43 8.17 -0.16
CA LEU A 132 -0.11 8.45 -0.69
C LEU A 132 0.82 7.29 -0.35
N LYS A 133 1.68 6.91 -1.30
CA LYS A 133 2.70 5.87 -1.14
C LYS A 133 4.07 6.49 -1.41
N TYR A 134 4.98 6.35 -0.47
CA TYR A 134 6.34 6.86 -0.59
C TYR A 134 7.35 5.78 -0.23
N HIS A 135 8.53 5.85 -0.85
CA HIS A 135 9.68 5.14 -0.32
C HIS A 135 10.06 5.77 1.03
N PRO A 136 10.40 4.99 2.07
CA PRO A 136 10.59 5.53 3.43
C PRO A 136 11.83 6.41 3.55
N THR A 137 12.79 6.26 2.64
CA THR A 137 13.96 7.11 2.53
C THR A 137 13.80 8.25 1.52
N SER A 138 12.61 8.45 0.94
CA SER A 138 12.35 9.62 0.09
C SER A 138 12.46 10.92 0.88
N GLU A 139 12.84 12.03 0.23
CA GLU A 139 12.93 13.35 0.86
C GLU A 139 11.64 13.73 1.58
N PHE A 140 10.49 13.49 0.94
CA PHE A 140 9.19 13.75 1.55
C PHE A 140 9.00 12.93 2.83
N ALA A 141 9.25 11.62 2.80
CA ALA A 141 9.11 10.77 3.98
C ALA A 141 10.02 11.26 5.12
N GLN A 142 11.30 11.53 4.83
CA GLN A 142 12.25 12.00 5.84
C GLN A 142 11.91 13.39 6.41
N SER A 143 11.13 14.19 5.70
CA SER A 143 10.67 15.50 6.17
C SER A 143 9.52 15.42 7.20
N LEU A 144 8.90 14.25 7.38
CA LEU A 144 7.78 14.06 8.29
C LEU A 144 8.25 13.97 9.74
N VAL A 145 7.61 14.72 10.63
CA VAL A 145 7.90 14.70 12.07
C VAL A 145 6.72 14.09 12.83
N GLU A 146 6.96 13.06 13.64
CA GLU A 146 5.92 12.43 14.48
C GLU A 146 5.33 13.50 15.44
N ILE A 147 4.00 13.59 15.47
CA ILE A 147 3.30 14.42 16.46
C ILE A 147 3.19 13.56 17.72
N ALA A 148 3.95 13.93 18.76
CA ALA A 148 3.82 13.32 20.08
C ALA A 148 2.43 13.66 20.66
N ASP A 149 1.82 12.68 21.33
CA ASP A 149 0.60 12.89 22.12
C ASP A 149 0.87 13.83 23.31
#